data_AF-R0CWD3-F1
#
_entry.id   AF-R0CWD3-F1
#
_cell.length_a   1.000
_cell.length_b   1.000
_cell.length_c   1.000
_cell.angle_alpha   90.00
_cell.angle_beta   90.00
_cell.angle_gamma   90.00
#
_symmetry.space_group_name_H-M   'P 1'
#
loop_
_entity.id
_entity.type
_entity.pdbx_description
1 polymer ?
#
loop_
_entity_poly.entity_id
_entity_poly.type
_entity_poly.pdbx_seq_one_letter_code
_entity_poly.pdbx_strand_id
1 'polypeptide(L)'
;MKITKDNLNEVLFENQDARLLIADVVAHTSANLYYYHDVEITVQKALDIWHKAQAADEEEDGFYSVSFLDFSKERILLPSGLRQAFS
;
A
#
# COMPACT_ATOMS: atom_id res chain seq x y z
N MET A 1 10.69 4.67 -6.39
CA MET A 1 9.98 5.79 -7.04
C MET A 1 8.63 6.01 -6.36
N LYS A 2 8.20 7.25 -6.10
CA LYS A 2 6.82 7.51 -5.62
C LYS A 2 5.86 7.43 -6.79
N ILE A 3 4.80 6.65 -6.68
CA ILE A 3 3.76 6.56 -7.73
C ILE A 3 2.85 7.79 -7.64
N THR A 4 2.58 8.41 -8.77
CA THR A 4 1.61 9.49 -8.97
C THR A 4 0.78 9.21 -10.22
N LYS A 5 -0.29 9.97 -10.47
CA LYS A 5 -1.07 9.86 -11.70
C LYS A 5 -0.22 10.00 -12.98
N ASP A 6 0.84 10.79 -12.90
CA ASP A 6 1.66 11.16 -14.05
C ASP A 6 2.71 10.11 -14.43
N ASN A 7 3.05 9.18 -13.52
CA ASN A 7 4.11 8.20 -13.72
C ASN A 7 3.64 6.74 -13.66
N LEU A 8 2.32 6.49 -13.72
CA LEU A 8 1.77 5.13 -13.78
C LEU A 8 2.32 4.34 -14.97
N ASN A 9 2.65 4.99 -16.08
CA ASN A 9 3.26 4.34 -17.25
C ASN A 9 4.68 3.79 -16.99
N GLU A 10 5.35 4.22 -15.92
CA GLU A 10 6.69 3.74 -15.52
C GLU A 10 6.63 2.53 -14.58
N VAL A 11 5.42 2.08 -14.22
CA VAL A 11 5.16 0.95 -13.31
C VAL A 11 4.77 -0.29 -14.12
N LEU A 12 5.34 -1.44 -13.78
CA LEU A 12 4.98 -2.72 -14.38
C LEU A 12 3.69 -3.25 -13.74
N PHE A 13 2.67 -3.49 -14.56
CA PHE A 13 1.39 -4.04 -14.15
C PHE A 13 1.12 -5.35 -14.89
N GLU A 14 0.53 -6.32 -14.19
CA GLU A 14 0.06 -7.58 -14.78
C GLU A 14 -0.95 -7.32 -15.90
N ASN A 15 -1.88 -6.38 -15.69
CA ASN A 15 -2.89 -5.99 -16.67
C ASN A 15 -3.47 -4.60 -16.40
N GLN A 16 -4.44 -4.21 -17.22
CA GLN A 16 -5.09 -2.90 -17.15
C GLN A 16 -5.90 -2.70 -15.85
N ASP A 17 -6.46 -3.76 -15.27
CA ASP A 17 -7.27 -3.66 -14.05
C ASP A 17 -6.39 -3.30 -12.85
N ALA A 18 -5.21 -3.92 -12.73
CA ALA A 18 -4.23 -3.58 -11.71
C ALA A 18 -3.81 -2.10 -11.78
N ARG A 19 -3.63 -1.59 -13.02
CA ARG A 19 -3.31 -0.18 -13.25
C ARG A 19 -4.46 0.75 -12.83
N LEU A 20 -5.71 0.39 -13.15
CA LEU A 20 -6.88 1.20 -12.78
C LEU A 20 -7.06 1.28 -11.27
N LEU A 21 -6.85 0.17 -10.55
CA LEU A 21 -6.91 0.15 -9.09
C LEU A 21 -5.87 1.09 -8.46
N ILE A 22 -4.61 1.04 -8.91
CA ILE A 22 -3.58 1.95 -8.40
C ILE A 22 -3.83 3.40 -8.81
N ALA A 23 -4.36 3.63 -10.01
CA ALA A 23 -4.76 4.96 -10.47
C ALA A 23 -5.85 5.57 -9.57
N ASP A 24 -6.80 4.76 -9.12
CA ASP A 24 -7.85 5.15 -8.20
C ASP A 24 -7.27 5.53 -6.82
N VAL A 25 -6.35 4.72 -6.28
CA VAL A 25 -5.67 5.01 -5.00
C VAL A 25 -4.97 6.36 -5.03
N VAL A 26 -4.13 6.63 -6.04
CA VAL A 26 -3.42 7.92 -6.14
C VAL A 26 -4.34 9.09 -6.49
N ALA A 27 -5.59 8.83 -6.91
CA ALA A 27 -6.56 9.83 -7.26
C ALA A 27 -7.45 10.25 -6.11
N HIS A 28 -7.86 9.29 -5.29
CA HIS A 28 -8.97 9.45 -4.36
C HIS A 28 -8.57 9.19 -2.91
N THR A 29 -7.30 8.89 -2.64
CA THR A 29 -6.79 8.73 -1.28
C THR A 29 -5.53 9.57 -1.06
N SER A 30 -5.22 9.84 0.21
CA SER A 30 -4.00 10.53 0.61
C SER A 30 -2.78 9.59 0.71
N ALA A 31 -2.92 8.34 0.29
CA ALA A 31 -1.89 7.31 0.44
C ALA A 31 -0.66 7.59 -0.43
N ASN A 32 0.53 7.55 0.19
CA ASN A 32 1.79 7.67 -0.53
C ASN A 32 2.31 6.30 -0.93
N LEU A 33 2.18 5.94 -2.20
CA LEU A 33 2.67 4.67 -2.74
C LEU A 33 4.12 4.77 -3.21
N TYR A 34 4.97 3.87 -2.73
CA TYR A 34 6.37 3.76 -3.14
C TYR A 34 6.59 2.47 -3.94
N TYR A 35 6.91 2.64 -5.22
CA TYR A 35 7.26 1.56 -6.14
C TYR A 35 8.75 1.26 -6.11
N TYR A 36 9.09 -0.02 -5.98
CA TYR A 36 10.43 -0.51 -6.23
C TYR A 36 10.52 -0.96 -7.68
N HIS A 37 11.52 -0.45 -8.41
CA HIS A 37 11.74 -0.82 -9.80
C HIS A 37 11.88 -2.34 -9.95
N ASP A 38 11.40 -2.85 -11.08
CA ASP A 38 11.42 -4.27 -11.48
C ASP A 38 10.43 -5.19 -10.75
N VAL A 39 9.51 -4.65 -9.95
CA VAL A 39 8.46 -5.47 -9.32
C VAL A 39 7.14 -5.32 -10.05
N GLU A 40 6.60 -6.40 -10.62
CA GLU A 40 5.27 -6.35 -11.21
C GLU A 40 4.19 -6.22 -10.12
N ILE A 41 3.28 -5.26 -10.33
CA ILE A 41 2.05 -5.13 -9.55
C ILE A 41 0.99 -6.01 -10.20
N THR A 42 0.71 -7.13 -9.52
CA THR A 42 -0.40 -8.02 -9.87
C THR A 42 -1.74 -7.43 -9.44
N VAL A 43 -2.84 -7.91 -10.04
CA VAL A 43 -4.20 -7.48 -9.68
C VAL A 43 -4.45 -7.66 -8.19
N GLN A 44 -4.02 -8.80 -7.62
CA GLN A 44 -4.19 -9.08 -6.20
C GLN A 44 -3.48 -8.06 -5.31
N LYS A 45 -2.23 -7.69 -5.65
CA LYS A 45 -1.51 -6.66 -4.89
C LYS A 45 -2.17 -5.29 -5.03
N ALA A 46 -2.67 -4.96 -6.22
CA ALA A 46 -3.37 -3.71 -6.44
C ALA A 46 -4.67 -3.62 -5.63
N LEU A 47 -5.43 -4.71 -5.54
CA LEU A 47 -6.63 -4.81 -4.69
C LEU A 47 -6.29 -4.62 -3.21
N ASP A 48 -5.25 -5.29 -2.71
CA ASP A 48 -4.84 -5.15 -1.31
C ASP A 48 -4.40 -3.71 -1.00
N ILE A 49 -3.65 -3.07 -1.90
CA ILE A 49 -3.27 -1.66 -1.78
C ILE A 49 -4.52 -0.77 -1.78
N TRP A 50 -5.48 -1.04 -2.66
CA TRP A 50 -6.71 -0.27 -2.77
C TRP A 50 -7.57 -0.34 -1.49
N HIS A 51 -7.72 -1.53 -0.91
CA HIS A 51 -8.41 -1.70 0.37
C HIS A 51 -7.68 -1.02 1.52
N LYS A 52 -6.36 -1.20 1.62
CA LYS A 52 -5.55 -0.57 2.69
C LYS A 52 -5.57 0.95 2.58
N ALA A 53 -5.53 1.50 1.37
CA ALA A 53 -5.56 2.94 1.14
C ALA A 53 -6.90 3.56 1.54
N GLN A 54 -8.02 2.92 1.23
CA GLN A 54 -9.33 3.40 1.68
C GLN A 54 -9.49 3.32 3.19
N ALA A 55 -9.13 2.18 3.81
CA ALA A 55 -9.23 2.04 5.26
C ALA A 55 -8.41 3.11 6.00
N ALA A 56 -7.24 3.45 5.46
CA ALA A 56 -6.37 4.50 5.99
C ALA A 56 -6.86 5.93 5.73
N ASP A 57 -7.69 6.17 4.71
CA ASP A 57 -8.26 7.48 4.41
C ASP A 57 -9.58 7.69 5.17
N GLU A 58 -10.27 6.61 5.55
CA GLU A 58 -11.47 6.62 6.42
C GLU A 58 -11.14 6.80 7.91
N GLU A 59 -9.96 6.36 8.38
CA GLU A 59 -9.47 6.67 9.73
C GLU A 59 -8.95 8.11 9.78
N GLU A 60 -9.66 8.99 10.50
CA GLU A 60 -9.46 10.45 10.60
C GLU A 60 -8.10 10.92 11.19
N ASP A 61 -7.10 10.03 11.30
CA ASP A 61 -5.77 10.33 11.85
C ASP A 61 -4.68 10.11 10.78
N GLY A 62 -4.10 11.22 10.33
CA GLY A 62 -3.34 11.29 9.09
C GLY A 62 -2.02 10.51 9.07
N PHE A 63 -1.61 10.19 7.84
CA PHE A 63 -0.32 9.63 7.42
C PHE A 63 -0.14 8.12 7.59
N TYR A 64 -0.96 7.32 6.90
CA TYR A 64 -0.63 5.92 6.62
C TYR A 64 0.24 5.80 5.36
N SER A 65 1.52 5.48 5.52
CA SER A 65 2.43 5.20 4.41
C SER A 65 2.48 3.70 4.14
N VAL A 66 1.87 3.24 3.04
CA VAL A 66 1.96 1.84 2.61
C VAL A 66 3.28 1.64 1.86
N SER A 67 4.18 0.84 2.42
CA SER A 67 5.44 0.46 1.76
C SER A 67 5.36 -0.98 1.23
N PHE A 68 6.03 -1.25 0.12
CA PHE A 68 6.16 -2.60 -0.42
C PHE A 68 6.88 -3.58 0.55
N LEU A 69 7.60 -3.06 1.54
CA LEU A 69 8.24 -3.87 2.58
C LEU A 69 7.26 -4.34 3.66
N ASP A 70 6.05 -3.78 3.75
CA ASP A 70 5.04 -4.25 4.72
C ASP A 70 4.56 -5.68 4.40
N PHE A 71 4.58 -6.06 3.11
CA PHE A 71 4.33 -7.44 2.67
C PHE A 71 5.36 -8.44 3.22
N SER A 72 6.54 -7.97 3.66
CA SER A 72 7.55 -8.82 4.31
C SER A 72 7.43 -8.87 5.84
N LYS A 73 6.61 -7.99 6.44
CA LYS A 73 6.45 -7.87 7.91
C LYS A 73 5.23 -8.60 8.48
N GLU A 74 4.39 -9.21 7.64
CA GLU A 74 3.20 -9.98 8.06
C GLU A 74 3.52 -11.30 8.82
N ARG A 75 4.73 -11.46 9.36
CA ARG A 75 5.11 -12.55 10.28
C ARG A 75 5.44 -12.11 11.70
N ILE A 76 5.10 -10.89 12.12
CA ILE A 76 5.13 -10.53 13.54
C ILE A 76 3.89 -9.72 13.91
N LEU A 77 2.72 -10.37 13.88
CA LEU A 77 1.60 -9.99 14.74
C LEU A 77 2.01 -10.37 16.17
N LEU A 78 2.63 -9.46 16.91
CA LEU A 78 2.73 -9.60 18.36
C LEU A 78 1.32 -9.44 18.93
N PRO A 79 0.79 -10.44 19.66
CA PRO A 79 -0.47 -10.26 20.36
C PRO A 79 -0.33 -9.16 21.41
N SER A 80 -1.36 -8.34 21.54
CA SER A 80 -1.46 -7.13 22.37
C SER A 80 -1.38 -7.37 23.90
N GLY A 81 -0.71 -8.44 24.35
CA GLY A 81 -0.68 -8.90 25.74
C GLY A 81 0.66 -8.82 26.48
N LEU A 82 1.74 -8.27 25.89
CA LEU A 82 3.07 -8.26 26.54
C LEU A 82 3.67 -6.84 26.66
N ARG A 83 2.93 -5.92 27.30
CA ARG A 83 3.47 -4.63 27.80
C ARG A 83 3.52 -4.52 29.33
N GLN A 84 3.50 -5.64 30.04
CA GLN A 84 3.86 -5.78 31.45
C GLN A 84 4.56 -7.15 31.59
N ALA A 85 5.74 -7.35 32.13
CA ALA A 85 6.61 -6.51 32.94
C ALA A 85 8.06 -6.99 32.76
N PHE A 86 8.92 -6.09 32.29
CA PHE A 86 10.33 -6.08 32.68
C PHE A 86 10.54 -4.79 33.49
N SER A 87 10.13 -4.83 34.75
CA SER A 87 10.60 -3.99 35.86
C SER A 87 10.11 -4.60 37.16
#